data_AF-A0A0J8S0M8-F1
#
_entry.id   AF-A0A0J8S0M8-F1
#
_cell.length_a   1.000
_cell.length_b   1.000
_cell.length_c   1.000
_cell.angle_alpha   90.00
_cell.angle_beta   90.00
_cell.angle_gamma   90.00
#
_symmetry.space_group_name_H-M   'P 1'
#
loop_
_entity.id
_entity.type
_entity.pdbx_description
1 polymer ?
#
loop_
_entity_poly.entity_id
_entity_poly.type
_entity_poly.pdbx_seq_one_letter_code
_entity_poly.pdbx_strand_id
1 'polypeptide(L)'
;MRLQLPRGFELDVHFRQPDFNMIWKIVEYSRKVEASFKPEAGEKLIFEEVLDVFQYMDPRPSKAFPPEPSPRCRIRLFEKTVKITEGTGTRESHRGYRFIAVTSPKVKSLTSVSHFLGNGAPVVFGYLRGDNGAPALMLKVQDGDALCSMILTFSDAEHRSKMHSLLLGIIPSDDELQTAEIPLKSFSIEQPIEKGSGGLQSKTPLKFTSPSITVINQNPSLTDHGYAPTILSERLRAFVSSNWGSVTDRINLGPGDLRIGLDVNVQTAMTVYRPPQNDLAIAVAENLVPKELPDELASLLKTASSKSLVRRYNFASVQALHTFQQAITGFKVRFDGYSTSFAISRRRMVVPIYKKWEAGRTRLQIIEQEKIVQLVVFFSDFSHGKCMNFVLKSTDNFESSSRPGKYAIKLVDAKFALPRGNDDEFAEFVCLDMPEYPGEHDDITIYFDSENDRFNFQSAIPGSVKSPLRASSFKR
;
A
#
# COMPACT_ATOMS: atom_id res chain seq x y z
N MET A 1 13.46 -23.64 -54.59
CA MET A 1 14.03 -22.31 -54.26
C MET A 1 15.45 -22.31 -54.79
N ARG A 2 15.83 -21.36 -55.64
CA ARG A 2 17.15 -21.33 -56.27
C ARG A 2 18.08 -20.38 -55.54
N LEU A 3 19.19 -20.91 -55.05
CA LEU A 3 20.24 -20.16 -54.37
C LEU A 3 21.50 -20.18 -55.23
N GLN A 4 22.00 -18.99 -55.58
CA GLN A 4 23.24 -18.82 -56.31
C GLN A 4 24.42 -18.89 -55.33
N LEU A 5 25.30 -19.87 -55.51
CA LEU A 5 26.49 -20.07 -54.70
C LEU A 5 27.73 -19.46 -55.39
N PRO A 6 28.81 -19.15 -54.64
CA PRO A 6 30.05 -18.67 -55.24
C PRO A 6 30.57 -19.63 -56.33
N ARG A 7 31.20 -19.06 -57.38
CA ARG A 7 31.77 -19.78 -58.54
C ARG A 7 30.75 -20.39 -59.52
N GLY A 8 29.54 -19.83 -59.59
CA GLY A 8 28.58 -20.17 -60.65
C GLY A 8 27.81 -21.48 -60.44
N PHE A 9 27.82 -22.01 -59.22
CA PHE A 9 26.99 -23.15 -58.85
C PHE A 9 25.58 -22.66 -58.47
N GLU A 10 24.56 -23.36 -58.96
CA GLU A 10 23.17 -23.11 -58.60
C GLU A 10 22.64 -24.30 -57.79
N LEU A 11 22.14 -24.01 -56.58
CA LEU A 11 21.48 -24.99 -55.74
C LEU A 11 19.97 -24.83 -55.87
N ASP A 12 19.28 -25.84 -56.41
CA ASP A 12 17.82 -25.87 -56.43
C ASP A 12 17.27 -26.71 -55.28
N VAL A 13 16.82 -26.02 -54.24
CA VAL A 13 16.26 -26.64 -53.03
C VAL A 13 14.79 -26.98 -53.27
N HIS A 14 14.50 -28.28 -53.34
CA HIS A 14 13.15 -28.82 -53.45
C HIS A 14 12.71 -29.36 -52.09
N PHE A 15 11.66 -28.76 -51.51
CA PHE A 15 11.04 -29.27 -50.29
C PHE A 15 9.90 -30.22 -50.66
N ARG A 16 9.83 -31.38 -50.00
CA ARG A 16 8.58 -32.15 -50.01
C ARG A 16 7.56 -31.41 -49.14
N GLN A 17 6.28 -31.47 -49.49
CA GLN A 17 5.22 -30.77 -48.75
C GLN A 17 5.25 -31.03 -47.22
N PRO A 18 5.50 -32.26 -46.73
CA PRO A 18 5.62 -32.51 -45.29
C PRO A 18 6.81 -31.77 -44.66
N ASP A 19 7.96 -31.74 -45.34
CA ASP A 19 9.19 -31.10 -44.86
C ASP A 19 9.04 -29.58 -44.83
N PHE A 20 8.43 -29.00 -45.87
CA PHE A 20 8.12 -27.57 -45.90
C PHE A 20 7.18 -27.19 -44.75
N ASN A 21 6.09 -27.94 -44.56
CA ASN A 21 5.13 -27.68 -43.48
C ASN A 21 5.80 -27.78 -42.09
N MET A 22 6.71 -28.74 -41.90
CA MET A 22 7.47 -28.88 -40.66
C MET A 22 8.39 -27.69 -40.41
N ILE A 23 9.21 -27.30 -41.41
CA ILE A 23 10.12 -26.15 -41.29
C ILE A 23 9.33 -24.86 -41.06
N TRP A 24 8.22 -24.68 -41.77
CA TRP A 24 7.35 -23.52 -41.60
C TRP A 24 6.78 -23.43 -40.18
N LYS A 25 6.29 -24.54 -39.61
CA LYS A 25 5.85 -24.59 -38.20
C LYS A 25 6.97 -24.22 -37.22
N ILE A 26 8.22 -24.62 -37.49
CA ILE A 26 9.39 -24.24 -36.66
C ILE A 26 9.64 -22.74 -36.76
N VAL A 27 9.57 -22.15 -37.95
CA VAL A 27 9.73 -20.70 -38.17
C VAL A 27 8.63 -19.91 -37.47
N GLU A 28 7.36 -20.32 -37.63
CA GLU A 28 6.22 -19.70 -36.94
C GLU A 28 6.36 -19.76 -35.42
N TYR A 29 6.73 -20.92 -34.89
CA TYR A 29 6.96 -21.08 -33.46
C TYR A 29 8.12 -20.21 -32.97
N SER A 30 9.23 -20.17 -33.69
CA SER A 30 10.40 -19.34 -33.34
C SER A 30 10.04 -17.85 -33.32
N ARG A 31 9.28 -17.38 -34.32
CA ARG A 31 8.77 -16.01 -34.37
C ARG A 31 7.83 -15.71 -33.20
N LYS A 32 6.97 -16.66 -32.81
CA LYS A 32 6.09 -16.52 -31.65
C LYS A 32 6.88 -16.40 -30.34
N VAL A 33 7.91 -17.23 -30.16
CA VAL A 33 8.79 -17.17 -28.99
C VAL A 33 9.56 -15.84 -28.94
N GLU A 34 10.09 -15.39 -30.07
CA GLU A 34 10.79 -14.10 -30.16
C GLU A 34 9.84 -12.93 -29.85
N ALA A 35 8.61 -12.98 -30.38
CA ALA A 35 7.59 -11.98 -30.07
C ALA A 35 7.22 -11.95 -28.59
N SER A 36 7.10 -13.12 -27.92
CA SER A 36 6.82 -13.18 -26.47
C SER A 36 7.95 -12.62 -25.59
N PHE A 37 9.16 -12.53 -26.13
CA PHE A 37 10.30 -11.91 -25.47
C PHE A 37 10.28 -10.39 -25.54
N LYS A 38 9.35 -9.78 -26.29
CA LYS A 38 9.17 -8.33 -26.33
C LYS A 38 8.13 -7.90 -25.28
N PRO A 39 8.16 -6.64 -24.81
CA PRO A 39 7.10 -6.11 -23.96
C PRO A 39 5.74 -6.13 -24.68
N GLU A 40 4.69 -6.54 -23.98
CA GLU A 40 3.30 -6.39 -24.44
C GLU A 40 2.76 -4.99 -24.08
N ALA A 41 1.51 -4.71 -24.46
CA ALA A 41 0.87 -3.45 -24.11
C ALA A 41 0.76 -3.29 -22.58
N GLY A 42 1.23 -2.14 -22.06
CA GLY A 42 1.27 -1.87 -20.64
C GLY A 42 2.40 -2.59 -19.91
N GLU A 43 3.41 -3.11 -20.62
CA GLU A 43 4.55 -3.79 -19.98
C GLU A 43 5.87 -3.04 -20.17
N LYS A 44 6.70 -3.10 -19.14
CA LYS A 44 8.07 -2.57 -19.13
C LYS A 44 9.06 -3.66 -18.74
N LEU A 45 10.10 -3.86 -19.54
CA LEU A 45 11.20 -4.75 -19.17
C LEU A 45 11.96 -4.16 -17.97
N ILE A 46 12.02 -4.92 -16.87
CA ILE A 46 12.70 -4.49 -15.64
C ILE A 46 13.89 -5.37 -15.26
N PHE A 47 13.97 -6.57 -15.83
CA PHE A 47 15.08 -7.49 -15.61
C PHE A 47 15.27 -8.43 -16.80
N GLU A 48 16.52 -8.68 -17.18
CA GLU A 48 16.93 -9.67 -18.17
C GLU A 48 18.22 -10.33 -17.70
N GLU A 49 18.32 -11.64 -17.85
CA GLU A 49 19.51 -12.39 -17.47
C GLU A 49 19.64 -13.70 -18.25
N VAL A 50 20.85 -14.27 -18.29
CA VAL A 50 21.09 -15.65 -18.72
C VAL A 50 21.40 -16.49 -17.49
N LEU A 51 20.50 -17.41 -17.16
CA LEU A 51 20.68 -18.32 -16.03
C LEU A 51 21.72 -19.39 -16.34
N ASP A 52 22.51 -19.79 -15.34
CA ASP A 52 23.39 -20.94 -15.46
C ASP A 52 22.57 -22.20 -15.72
N VAL A 53 21.52 -22.37 -14.91
CA VAL A 53 20.58 -23.48 -14.99
C VAL A 53 19.17 -22.99 -14.68
N PHE A 54 18.22 -23.41 -15.51
CA PHE A 54 16.79 -23.23 -15.26
C PHE A 54 16.10 -24.59 -15.26
N GLN A 55 15.31 -24.86 -14.22
CA GLN A 55 14.50 -26.06 -14.12
C GLN A 55 13.03 -25.67 -13.97
N TYR A 56 12.18 -26.32 -14.76
CA TYR A 56 10.74 -26.10 -14.75
C TYR A 56 10.01 -27.42 -14.45
N MET A 57 9.28 -27.43 -13.34
CA MET A 57 8.52 -28.57 -12.88
C MET A 57 7.04 -28.29 -13.10
N ASP A 58 6.48 -28.96 -14.10
CA ASP A 58 5.06 -28.94 -14.43
C ASP A 58 4.45 -30.31 -14.13
N PRO A 59 3.42 -30.39 -13.27
CA PRO A 59 2.75 -31.67 -13.00
C PRO A 59 1.91 -32.17 -14.19
N ARG A 60 1.66 -31.34 -15.21
CA ARG A 60 0.83 -31.72 -16.36
C ARG A 60 1.54 -32.69 -17.30
N PRO A 61 0.81 -33.62 -17.96
CA PRO A 61 1.41 -34.60 -18.88
C PRO A 61 2.05 -33.97 -20.12
N SER A 62 1.45 -32.89 -20.64
CA SER A 62 1.98 -32.14 -21.78
C SER A 62 2.94 -31.07 -21.29
N LYS A 63 4.25 -31.33 -21.41
CA LYS A 63 5.29 -30.42 -20.91
C LYS A 63 5.64 -29.38 -21.96
N ALA A 64 5.37 -28.11 -21.66
CA ALA A 64 5.74 -26.97 -22.49
C ALA A 64 7.26 -26.68 -22.48
N PHE A 65 7.96 -27.19 -21.47
CA PHE A 65 9.39 -26.99 -21.24
C PHE A 65 10.04 -28.31 -20.80
N PRO A 66 11.34 -28.55 -21.08
CA PRO A 66 12.04 -29.73 -20.58
C PRO A 66 11.95 -29.86 -19.05
N PRO A 67 11.59 -31.04 -18.51
CA PRO A 67 11.55 -31.25 -17.06
C PRO A 67 12.94 -31.25 -16.42
N GLU A 68 13.96 -31.56 -17.22
CA GLU A 68 15.33 -31.63 -16.75
C GLU A 68 16.01 -30.26 -16.77
N PRO A 69 16.99 -30.03 -15.86
CA PRO A 69 17.68 -28.76 -15.76
C PRO A 69 18.30 -28.35 -17.10
N SER A 70 17.90 -27.17 -17.59
CA SER A 70 18.30 -26.64 -18.88
C SER A 70 19.32 -25.51 -18.71
N PRO A 71 20.53 -25.62 -19.27
CA PRO A 71 21.56 -24.62 -19.08
C PRO A 71 21.38 -23.41 -20.00
N ARG A 72 21.86 -22.25 -19.55
CA ARG A 72 21.92 -21.00 -20.34
C ARG A 72 20.56 -20.57 -20.91
N CYS A 73 19.51 -20.76 -20.13
CA CYS A 73 18.19 -20.23 -20.45
C CYS A 73 18.20 -18.71 -20.29
N ARG A 74 17.60 -18.02 -21.27
CA ARG A 74 17.39 -16.57 -21.18
C ARG A 74 16.10 -16.32 -20.43
N ILE A 75 16.11 -15.35 -19.52
CA ILE A 75 14.91 -14.93 -18.80
C ILE A 75 14.67 -13.44 -18.96
N ARG A 76 13.39 -13.04 -18.92
CA ARG A 76 12.97 -11.64 -18.81
C ARG A 76 11.84 -11.50 -17.81
N LEU A 77 11.86 -10.40 -17.07
CA LEU A 77 10.77 -9.99 -16.19
C LEU A 77 10.21 -8.65 -16.68
N PHE A 78 8.92 -8.61 -16.93
CA PHE A 78 8.20 -7.41 -17.31
C PHE A 78 7.27 -7.00 -16.18
N GLU A 79 7.35 -5.73 -15.78
CA GLU A 79 6.33 -5.12 -14.94
C GLU A 79 5.12 -4.76 -15.80
N LYS A 80 3.91 -5.12 -15.35
CA LYS A 80 2.67 -4.75 -16.03
C LYS A 80 1.96 -3.62 -15.29
N THR A 81 1.58 -2.59 -16.03
CA THR A 81 0.72 -1.50 -15.56
C THR A 81 -0.52 -1.38 -16.45
N VAL A 82 -1.61 -0.88 -15.88
CA VAL A 82 -2.83 -0.55 -16.60
C VAL A 82 -3.25 0.87 -16.29
N LYS A 83 -3.78 1.58 -17.29
CA LYS A 83 -4.35 2.90 -17.08
C LYS A 83 -5.73 2.77 -16.46
N ILE A 84 -5.92 3.41 -15.31
CA ILE A 84 -7.19 3.54 -14.62
C ILE A 84 -7.64 4.99 -14.82
N THR A 85 -8.79 5.18 -15.45
CA THR A 85 -9.43 6.49 -15.61
C THR A 85 -10.62 6.55 -14.68
N GLU A 86 -10.55 7.43 -13.69
CA GLU A 86 -11.62 7.73 -12.75
C GLU A 86 -11.98 9.22 -12.84
N GLY A 87 -13.05 9.65 -12.16
CA GLY A 87 -13.52 11.04 -12.22
C GLY A 87 -12.50 12.09 -11.79
N THR A 88 -11.44 11.69 -11.07
CA THR A 88 -10.37 12.55 -10.57
C THR A 88 -9.14 12.61 -11.47
N GLY A 89 -9.08 11.79 -12.52
CA GLY A 89 -7.95 11.73 -13.45
C GLY A 89 -7.65 10.34 -14.01
N THR A 90 -6.61 10.25 -14.83
CA THR A 90 -6.07 8.97 -15.30
C THR A 90 -4.74 8.71 -14.61
N ARG A 91 -4.56 7.49 -14.11
CA ARG A 91 -3.34 7.05 -13.42
C ARG A 91 -2.94 5.64 -13.83
N GLU A 92 -1.66 5.32 -13.79
CA GLU A 92 -1.14 3.97 -14.00
C GLU A 92 -1.20 3.15 -12.71
N SER A 93 -1.73 1.94 -12.78
CA SER A 93 -1.81 1.00 -11.65
C SER A 93 -1.08 -0.29 -11.97
N HIS A 94 -0.24 -0.71 -11.04
CA HIS A 94 0.51 -1.95 -11.13
C HIS A 94 -0.42 -3.17 -11.19
N ARG A 95 -0.03 -4.18 -11.97
CA ARG A 95 -0.79 -5.41 -12.18
C ARG A 95 0.04 -6.68 -12.05
N GLY A 96 1.18 -6.63 -11.37
CA GLY A 96 2.07 -7.78 -11.22
C GLY A 96 3.13 -7.83 -12.32
N TYR A 97 3.70 -9.01 -12.52
CA TYR A 97 4.83 -9.22 -13.40
C TYR A 97 4.59 -10.38 -14.36
N ARG A 98 5.03 -10.23 -15.60
CA ARG A 98 5.15 -11.34 -16.54
C ARG A 98 6.60 -11.83 -16.53
N PHE A 99 6.79 -13.08 -16.12
CA PHE A 99 8.05 -13.79 -16.22
C PHE A 99 8.06 -14.64 -17.47
N ILE A 100 9.16 -14.64 -18.22
CA ILE A 100 9.36 -15.54 -19.36
C ILE A 100 10.74 -16.15 -19.32
N ALA A 101 10.83 -17.45 -19.64
CA ALA A 101 12.08 -18.18 -19.82
C ALA A 101 12.09 -18.89 -21.17
N VAL A 102 13.24 -18.88 -21.84
CA VAL A 102 13.47 -19.53 -23.14
C VAL A 102 14.75 -20.35 -23.10
N THR A 103 14.72 -21.54 -23.70
CA THR A 103 15.91 -22.39 -23.81
C THR A 103 17.01 -21.76 -24.65
N SER A 104 18.25 -22.15 -24.36
CA SER A 104 19.42 -21.70 -25.13
C SER A 104 19.28 -22.07 -26.62
N PRO A 105 19.70 -21.20 -27.56
CA PRO A 105 19.80 -21.56 -28.99
C PRO A 105 20.73 -22.76 -29.26
N LYS A 106 21.54 -23.16 -28.26
CA LYS A 106 22.47 -24.29 -28.34
C LYS A 106 21.82 -25.65 -28.05
N VAL A 107 20.58 -25.70 -27.56
CA VAL A 107 19.83 -26.96 -27.42
C VAL A 107 19.00 -27.23 -28.69
N LYS A 108 18.74 -28.52 -28.95
CA LYS A 108 18.06 -28.97 -30.19
C LYS A 108 16.63 -28.44 -30.34
N SER A 109 15.97 -28.09 -29.25
CA SER A 109 14.57 -27.67 -29.23
C SER A 109 14.44 -26.30 -28.55
N LEU A 110 13.92 -25.34 -29.31
CA LEU A 110 13.47 -24.07 -28.75
C LEU A 110 12.19 -24.32 -27.97
N THR A 111 12.17 -23.98 -26.69
CA THR A 111 10.97 -24.03 -25.85
C THR A 111 10.90 -22.77 -25.00
N SER A 112 9.69 -22.38 -24.63
CA SER A 112 9.43 -21.21 -23.79
C SER A 112 8.35 -21.49 -22.76
N VAL A 113 8.47 -20.83 -21.61
CA VAL A 113 7.44 -20.80 -20.59
C VAL A 113 7.22 -19.36 -20.14
N SER A 114 5.97 -18.97 -19.92
CA SER A 114 5.58 -17.63 -19.50
C SER A 114 4.57 -17.73 -18.38
N HIS A 115 4.78 -16.95 -17.31
CA HIS A 115 3.92 -16.95 -16.14
C HIS A 115 3.64 -15.52 -15.67
N PHE A 116 2.50 -15.36 -15.01
CA PHE A 116 2.12 -14.11 -14.37
C PHE A 116 2.28 -14.24 -12.85
N LEU A 117 2.97 -13.28 -12.23
CA LEU A 117 3.38 -13.31 -10.83
C LEU A 117 2.81 -12.09 -10.09
N GLY A 118 2.37 -12.29 -8.85
CA GLY A 118 2.01 -11.20 -7.94
C GLY A 118 0.67 -10.50 -8.21
N ASN A 119 -0.21 -11.06 -9.04
CA ASN A 119 -1.55 -10.55 -9.29
C ASN A 119 -2.61 -11.55 -8.84
N GLY A 120 -3.26 -11.26 -7.72
CA GLY A 120 -4.31 -12.12 -7.15
C GLY A 120 -3.81 -13.41 -6.48
N ALA A 121 -2.50 -13.70 -6.53
CA ALA A 121 -1.86 -14.82 -5.86
C ALA A 121 -0.53 -14.39 -5.22
N PRO A 122 -0.15 -14.96 -4.07
CA PRO A 122 1.11 -14.62 -3.43
C PRO A 122 2.30 -15.14 -4.23
N VAL A 123 3.42 -14.42 -4.18
CA VAL A 123 4.71 -14.91 -4.69
C VAL A 123 5.30 -15.84 -3.66
N VAL A 124 5.22 -17.15 -3.91
CA VAL A 124 5.82 -18.17 -3.05
C VAL A 124 7.25 -18.41 -3.53
N PHE A 125 8.22 -18.20 -2.66
CA PHE A 125 9.63 -18.29 -3.01
C PHE A 125 10.44 -19.15 -2.05
N GLY A 126 11.62 -19.59 -2.49
CA GLY A 126 12.60 -20.26 -1.65
C GLY A 126 14.01 -19.91 -2.08
N TYR A 127 14.89 -19.64 -1.12
CA TYR A 127 16.32 -19.50 -1.42
C TYR A 127 16.96 -20.88 -1.39
N LEU A 128 17.54 -21.26 -2.52
CA LEU A 128 18.18 -22.54 -2.71
C LEU A 128 19.67 -22.33 -3.03
N ARG A 129 20.42 -23.43 -2.98
CA ARG A 129 21.76 -23.52 -3.55
C ARG A 129 21.73 -24.57 -4.65
N GLY A 130 22.11 -24.17 -5.85
CA GLY A 130 22.30 -25.08 -6.98
C GLY A 130 23.61 -25.87 -6.84
N ASP A 131 23.97 -26.57 -7.90
CA ASP A 131 25.22 -27.32 -7.97
C ASP A 131 26.43 -26.41 -7.69
N ASN A 132 27.41 -26.93 -6.97
CA ASN A 132 28.60 -26.20 -6.52
C ASN A 132 28.31 -24.98 -5.61
N GLY A 133 27.10 -24.88 -5.04
CA GLY A 133 26.73 -23.79 -4.14
C GLY A 133 26.26 -22.52 -4.84
N ALA A 134 25.98 -22.58 -6.15
CA ALA A 134 25.49 -21.45 -6.93
C ALA A 134 24.17 -20.88 -6.34
N PRO A 135 23.99 -19.55 -6.35
CA PRO A 135 22.80 -18.91 -5.79
C PRO A 135 21.56 -19.26 -6.63
N ALA A 136 20.56 -19.87 -6.00
CA ALA A 136 19.31 -20.25 -6.66
C ALA A 136 18.08 -19.63 -5.99
N LEU A 137 17.08 -19.32 -6.81
CA LEU A 137 15.75 -18.85 -6.40
C LEU A 137 14.71 -19.83 -6.94
N MET A 138 13.92 -20.38 -6.03
CA MET A 138 12.71 -21.11 -6.38
C MET A 138 11.52 -20.16 -6.36
N LEU A 139 10.66 -20.29 -7.36
CA LEU A 139 9.37 -19.61 -7.45
C LEU A 139 8.29 -20.65 -7.71
N LYS A 140 7.15 -20.55 -7.01
CA LYS A 140 5.96 -21.33 -7.32
C LYS A 140 4.87 -20.43 -7.89
N VAL A 141 4.18 -20.92 -8.91
CA VAL A 141 3.12 -20.20 -9.59
C VAL A 141 1.94 -21.12 -9.83
N GLN A 142 0.75 -20.63 -9.53
CA GLN A 142 -0.49 -21.30 -9.88
C GLN A 142 -0.84 -20.96 -11.33
N ASP A 143 -0.89 -21.97 -12.20
CA ASP A 143 -1.27 -21.85 -13.61
C ASP A 143 -2.49 -22.74 -13.89
N GLY A 144 -3.68 -22.13 -13.85
CA GLY A 144 -4.94 -22.87 -13.83
C GLY A 144 -5.04 -23.72 -12.56
N ASP A 145 -5.27 -25.01 -12.72
CA ASP A 145 -5.32 -25.98 -11.61
C ASP A 145 -3.94 -26.57 -11.24
N ALA A 146 -2.88 -26.22 -12.00
CA ALA A 146 -1.54 -26.77 -11.81
C ALA A 146 -0.63 -25.81 -11.03
N LEU A 147 -0.06 -26.30 -9.92
CA LEU A 147 1.02 -25.60 -9.22
C LEU A 147 2.35 -25.95 -9.89
N CYS A 148 2.93 -24.99 -10.60
CA CYS A 148 4.21 -25.13 -11.28
C CYS A 148 5.34 -24.58 -10.40
N SER A 149 6.51 -25.20 -10.47
CA SER A 149 7.72 -24.73 -9.76
C SER A 149 8.84 -24.41 -10.74
N MET A 150 9.48 -23.27 -10.54
CA MET A 150 10.61 -22.78 -11.30
C MET A 150 11.81 -22.66 -10.39
N ILE A 151 12.95 -23.23 -10.78
CA ILE A 151 14.23 -23.04 -10.09
C ILE A 151 15.16 -22.29 -11.03
N LEU A 152 15.57 -21.09 -10.59
CA LEU A 152 16.43 -20.18 -11.32
C LEU A 152 17.80 -20.19 -10.64
N THR A 153 18.81 -20.77 -11.27
CA THR A 153 20.20 -20.75 -10.77
C THR A 153 20.97 -19.64 -11.48
N PHE A 154 21.47 -18.69 -10.70
CA PHE A 154 22.18 -17.52 -11.19
C PHE A 154 23.69 -17.72 -11.06
N SER A 155 24.43 -17.04 -11.92
CA SER A 155 25.88 -16.93 -11.83
C SER A 155 26.34 -16.10 -10.63
N ASP A 156 25.50 -15.16 -10.19
CA ASP A 156 25.79 -14.24 -9.09
C ASP A 156 24.60 -14.10 -8.12
N ALA A 157 24.92 -14.00 -6.83
CA ALA A 157 23.98 -13.77 -5.75
C ALA A 157 23.38 -12.37 -5.83
N GLU A 158 24.09 -11.39 -6.39
CA GLU A 158 23.57 -10.04 -6.62
C GLU A 158 22.38 -10.07 -7.59
N HIS A 159 22.52 -10.71 -8.74
CA HIS A 159 21.43 -10.85 -9.73
C HIS A 159 20.23 -11.61 -9.18
N ARG A 160 20.45 -12.70 -8.44
CA ARG A 160 19.37 -13.41 -7.73
C ARG A 160 18.62 -12.49 -6.76
N SER A 161 19.37 -11.70 -5.99
CA SER A 161 18.79 -10.78 -4.99
C SER A 161 18.04 -9.64 -5.66
N LYS A 162 18.58 -9.07 -6.74
CA LYS A 162 17.92 -8.05 -7.55
C LYS A 162 16.59 -8.55 -8.13
N MET A 163 16.58 -9.75 -8.74
CA MET A 163 15.35 -10.37 -9.26
C MET A 163 14.29 -10.52 -8.16
N HIS A 164 14.68 -11.03 -6.99
CA HIS A 164 13.74 -11.20 -5.88
C HIS A 164 13.22 -9.84 -5.38
N SER A 165 14.09 -8.86 -5.13
CA SER A 165 13.71 -7.53 -4.69
C SER A 165 12.83 -6.78 -5.69
N LEU A 166 12.98 -7.02 -6.99
CA LEU A 166 12.09 -6.52 -8.03
C LEU A 166 10.69 -7.12 -7.91
N LEU A 167 10.57 -8.44 -7.71
CA LEU A 167 9.28 -9.11 -7.51
C LEU A 167 8.56 -8.61 -6.25
N LEU A 168 9.31 -8.27 -5.21
CA LEU A 168 8.77 -7.68 -3.99
C LEU A 168 8.38 -6.20 -4.16
N GLY A 169 8.89 -5.52 -5.18
CA GLY A 169 8.65 -4.09 -5.40
C GLY A 169 9.35 -3.18 -4.39
N ILE A 170 10.44 -3.63 -3.75
CA ILE A 170 11.20 -2.83 -2.76
C ILE A 170 12.26 -1.93 -3.41
N ILE A 171 12.69 -2.23 -4.63
CA ILE A 171 13.71 -1.42 -5.32
C ILE A 171 13.06 -0.11 -5.78
N PRO A 172 13.54 1.06 -5.32
CA PRO A 172 13.10 2.34 -5.86
C PRO A 172 13.64 2.53 -7.28
N SER A 173 12.84 3.17 -8.13
CA SER A 173 13.29 3.73 -9.41
C SER A 173 14.12 5.01 -9.19
N ASP A 174 14.83 5.48 -10.23
CA ASP A 174 15.69 6.68 -10.14
C ASP A 174 14.93 7.96 -9.73
N ASP A 175 13.63 7.99 -9.97
CA ASP A 175 12.70 9.08 -9.64
C ASP A 175 11.95 8.88 -8.31
N GLU A 176 12.25 7.81 -7.58
CA GLU A 176 11.60 7.45 -6.33
C GLU A 176 12.52 7.65 -5.11
N LEU A 177 11.94 8.03 -3.99
CA LEU A 177 12.59 8.12 -2.69
C LEU A 177 12.05 7.06 -1.75
N GLN A 178 12.96 6.49 -0.96
CA GLN A 178 12.67 5.47 0.05
C GLN A 178 12.91 6.05 1.45
N THR A 179 11.95 5.85 2.36
CA THR A 179 12.15 6.23 3.78
C THR A 179 13.14 5.31 4.46
N ALA A 180 13.69 5.74 5.60
CA ALA A 180 14.33 4.81 6.52
C ALA A 180 13.35 3.71 6.96
N GLU A 181 13.89 2.57 7.38
CA GLU A 181 13.13 1.45 7.93
C GLU A 181 12.47 1.85 9.26
N ILE A 182 11.14 1.71 9.32
CA ILE A 182 10.33 2.07 10.48
C ILE A 182 9.95 0.76 11.22
N PRO A 183 10.31 0.60 12.50
CA PRO A 183 10.03 -0.62 13.24
C PRO A 183 8.57 -0.71 13.71
N LEU A 184 7.96 -1.88 13.53
CA LEU A 184 6.62 -2.22 13.99
C LEU A 184 6.68 -3.29 15.09
N LYS A 185 5.74 -3.22 16.04
CA LYS A 185 5.43 -4.32 16.96
C LYS A 185 4.58 -5.38 16.26
N SER A 186 3.63 -4.97 15.43
CA SER A 186 2.78 -5.87 14.66
C SER A 186 2.16 -5.18 13.45
N PHE A 187 1.84 -5.98 12.44
CA PHE A 187 1.06 -5.58 11.27
C PHE A 187 0.00 -6.64 10.97
N SER A 188 -1.21 -6.23 10.61
CA SER A 188 -2.26 -7.14 10.13
C SER A 188 -3.10 -6.54 9.01
N ILE A 189 -3.68 -7.43 8.20
CA ILE A 189 -4.75 -7.09 7.25
C ILE A 189 -6.01 -7.78 7.72
N GLU A 190 -7.08 -7.02 7.89
CA GLU A 190 -8.35 -7.47 8.45
C GLU A 190 -9.52 -7.13 7.52
N GLN A 191 -10.52 -8.01 7.54
CA GLN A 191 -11.82 -7.70 6.94
C GLN A 191 -12.65 -6.90 7.95
N PRO A 192 -13.27 -5.77 7.53
CA PRO A 192 -14.26 -5.08 8.33
C PRO A 192 -15.38 -6.04 8.75
N ILE A 193 -15.94 -5.86 9.94
CA ILE A 193 -17.03 -6.69 10.43
C ILE A 193 -18.28 -6.37 9.60
N GLU A 194 -18.80 -7.34 8.84
CA GLU A 194 -20.07 -7.20 8.11
C GLU A 194 -21.22 -7.09 9.13
N LYS A 195 -21.82 -5.90 9.24
CA LYS A 195 -22.99 -5.66 10.09
C LYS A 195 -24.15 -6.55 9.65
N GLY A 196 -24.68 -7.35 10.57
CA GLY A 196 -25.78 -8.29 10.32
C GLY A 196 -25.37 -9.77 10.28
N SER A 197 -24.07 -10.07 10.21
CA SER A 197 -23.56 -11.43 10.42
C SER A 197 -23.44 -11.70 11.92
N GLY A 198 -24.33 -12.52 12.48
CA GLY A 198 -24.48 -12.73 13.93
C GLY A 198 -23.22 -13.21 14.65
N GLY A 199 -22.34 -12.29 15.05
CA GLY A 199 -21.20 -12.54 15.93
C GLY A 199 -19.96 -13.17 15.29
N LEU A 200 -19.83 -13.17 13.96
CA LEU A 200 -18.63 -13.68 13.30
C LEU A 200 -17.44 -12.75 13.58
N GLN A 201 -16.42 -13.30 14.24
CA GLN A 201 -15.15 -12.61 14.53
C GLN A 201 -14.54 -12.05 13.23
N SER A 202 -13.95 -10.86 13.31
CA SER A 202 -13.14 -10.31 12.21
C SER A 202 -12.07 -11.34 11.84
N LYS A 203 -12.07 -11.78 10.58
CA LYS A 203 -11.01 -12.64 10.07
C LYS A 203 -9.76 -11.78 9.92
N THR A 204 -8.67 -12.21 10.57
CA THR A 204 -7.32 -11.65 10.41
C THR A 204 -6.48 -12.57 9.52
N PRO A 205 -6.68 -12.55 8.19
CA PRO A 205 -6.04 -13.48 7.26
C PRO A 205 -4.51 -13.33 7.16
N LEU A 206 -3.95 -12.19 7.58
CA LEU A 206 -2.51 -11.98 7.63
C LEU A 206 -2.12 -11.25 8.90
N LYS A 207 -1.09 -11.77 9.59
CA LYS A 207 -0.47 -11.12 10.74
C LYS A 207 1.03 -11.32 10.78
N PHE A 208 1.78 -10.23 10.85
CA PHE A 208 3.20 -10.21 11.12
C PHE A 208 3.47 -9.76 12.56
N THR A 209 4.48 -10.39 13.18
CA THR A 209 4.99 -10.02 14.50
C THR A 209 6.38 -9.43 14.33
N SER A 210 6.63 -8.27 14.95
CA SER A 210 7.88 -7.53 14.82
C SER A 210 8.34 -7.25 13.38
N PRO A 211 7.46 -6.85 12.43
CA PRO A 211 7.90 -6.50 11.10
C PRO A 211 8.56 -5.12 11.06
N SER A 212 9.11 -4.80 9.90
CA SER A 212 9.52 -3.44 9.56
C SER A 212 8.72 -2.92 8.38
N ILE A 213 8.66 -1.60 8.24
CA ILE A 213 7.96 -0.95 7.13
C ILE A 213 8.83 0.14 6.51
N THR A 214 8.80 0.21 5.20
CA THR A 214 9.42 1.28 4.43
C THR A 214 8.42 1.83 3.43
N VAL A 215 8.40 3.15 3.25
CA VAL A 215 7.54 3.81 2.26
C VAL A 215 8.40 4.26 1.10
N ILE A 216 7.95 3.97 -0.12
CA ILE A 216 8.58 4.43 -1.36
C ILE A 216 7.56 5.29 -2.09
N ASN A 217 7.98 6.47 -2.54
CA ASN A 217 7.13 7.37 -3.33
C ASN A 217 7.96 8.13 -4.36
N GLN A 218 7.31 8.74 -5.34
CA GLN A 218 7.95 9.66 -6.27
C GLN A 218 8.62 10.81 -5.50
N ASN A 219 9.76 11.27 -6.02
CA ASN A 219 10.44 12.43 -5.49
C ASN A 219 9.52 13.67 -5.55
N PRO A 220 9.25 14.35 -4.42
CA PRO A 220 8.40 15.54 -4.36
C PRO A 220 8.76 16.64 -5.36
N SER A 221 10.03 16.76 -5.77
CA SER A 221 10.49 17.77 -6.73
C SER A 221 10.00 17.53 -8.16
N LEU A 222 9.46 16.34 -8.47
CA LEU A 222 9.00 15.93 -9.79
C LEU A 222 7.46 15.95 -9.91
N THR A 223 6.76 16.40 -8.87
CA THR A 223 5.30 16.45 -8.84
C THR A 223 4.80 17.72 -9.53
N ASP A 224 4.08 17.57 -10.65
CA ASP A 224 3.60 18.70 -11.48
C ASP A 224 2.11 19.05 -11.25
N HIS A 225 1.42 18.28 -10.40
CA HIS A 225 0.05 18.58 -10.00
C HIS A 225 0.01 19.35 -8.68
N GLY A 226 -0.89 20.33 -8.56
CA GLY A 226 -1.06 21.18 -7.36
C GLY A 226 -1.56 20.48 -6.08
N TYR A 227 -1.50 19.14 -6.04
CA TYR A 227 -1.76 18.33 -4.86
C TYR A 227 -0.46 17.88 -4.21
N ALA A 228 -0.52 17.49 -2.94
CA ALA A 228 0.63 16.91 -2.25
C ALA A 228 1.16 15.65 -2.99
N PRO A 229 2.48 15.36 -2.94
CA PRO A 229 3.09 14.23 -3.67
C PRO A 229 2.57 12.83 -3.32
N THR A 230 1.77 12.70 -2.26
CA THR A 230 1.15 11.44 -1.83
C THR A 230 -0.24 11.22 -2.44
N ILE A 231 -0.86 12.27 -2.98
CA ILE A 231 -2.19 12.24 -3.61
C ILE A 231 -2.00 11.97 -5.11
N LEU A 232 -2.82 11.07 -5.69
CA LEU A 232 -2.70 10.65 -7.10
C LEU A 232 -1.34 10.03 -7.48
N SER A 233 -0.53 9.65 -6.49
CA SER A 233 0.77 9.04 -6.75
C SER A 233 0.62 7.62 -7.29
N GLU A 234 1.20 7.41 -8.48
CA GLU A 234 1.31 6.09 -9.12
C GLU A 234 2.38 5.21 -8.45
N ARG A 235 3.27 5.82 -7.65
CA ARG A 235 4.48 5.18 -7.11
C ARG A 235 4.44 4.94 -5.60
N LEU A 236 3.52 5.60 -4.89
CA LEU A 236 3.39 5.50 -3.45
C LEU A 236 3.06 4.06 -3.05
N ARG A 237 3.94 3.45 -2.26
CA ARG A 237 3.77 2.10 -1.72
C ARG A 237 4.39 1.95 -0.35
N ALA A 238 3.72 1.19 0.50
CA ALA A 238 4.21 0.76 1.79
C ALA A 238 4.67 -0.70 1.69
N PHE A 239 5.96 -0.93 1.90
CA PHE A 239 6.57 -2.26 1.92
C PHE A 239 6.76 -2.71 3.37
N VAL A 240 6.00 -3.72 3.79
CA VAL A 240 6.10 -4.35 5.11
C VAL A 240 6.86 -5.65 4.97
N SER A 241 7.94 -5.82 5.74
CA SER A 241 8.78 -7.02 5.71
C SER A 241 8.77 -7.73 7.06
N SER A 242 8.78 -9.06 7.02
CA SER A 242 8.94 -9.93 8.18
C SER A 242 9.98 -11.01 7.90
N ASN A 243 10.25 -11.87 8.88
CA ASN A 243 11.19 -12.97 8.74
C ASN A 243 10.75 -14.07 7.75
N TRP A 244 9.45 -14.18 7.44
CA TRP A 244 8.92 -15.25 6.58
C TRP A 244 8.20 -14.73 5.33
N GLY A 245 7.96 -13.43 5.21
CA GLY A 245 7.23 -12.87 4.07
C GLY A 245 7.14 -11.36 4.11
N SER A 246 6.53 -10.80 3.06
CA SER A 246 6.37 -9.36 2.89
C SER A 246 5.04 -9.00 2.26
N VAL A 247 4.62 -7.76 2.47
CA VAL A 247 3.47 -7.13 1.82
C VAL A 247 3.89 -5.83 1.17
N THR A 248 3.46 -5.62 -0.06
CA THR A 248 3.61 -4.35 -0.78
C THR A 248 2.22 -3.79 -1.03
N ASP A 249 1.82 -2.82 -0.22
CA ASP A 249 0.54 -2.12 -0.33
C ASP A 249 0.74 -0.84 -1.14
N ARG A 250 0.30 -0.84 -2.41
CA ARG A 250 0.39 0.31 -3.30
C ARG A 250 -0.78 1.26 -3.04
N ILE A 251 -0.48 2.49 -2.65
CA ILE A 251 -1.45 3.50 -2.23
C ILE A 251 -1.78 4.41 -3.42
N ASN A 252 -2.27 3.79 -4.50
CA ASN A 252 -2.65 4.49 -5.73
C ASN A 252 -4.12 4.95 -5.67
N LEU A 253 -4.35 6.06 -4.97
CA LEU A 253 -5.68 6.56 -4.61
C LEU A 253 -5.97 7.96 -5.16
N GLY A 254 -7.26 8.23 -5.39
CA GLY A 254 -7.75 9.56 -5.70
C GLY A 254 -7.87 10.45 -4.45
N PRO A 255 -8.09 11.76 -4.64
CA PRO A 255 -8.44 12.66 -3.56
C PRO A 255 -9.70 12.17 -2.82
N GLY A 256 -9.66 12.15 -1.49
CA GLY A 256 -10.79 11.72 -0.66
C GLY A 256 -10.80 10.23 -0.28
N ASP A 257 -9.91 9.42 -0.89
CA ASP A 257 -9.98 7.97 -0.74
C ASP A 257 -9.15 7.46 0.44
N LEU A 258 -8.01 8.11 0.74
CA LEU A 258 -7.13 7.69 1.81
C LEU A 258 -7.74 8.05 3.17
N ARG A 259 -8.06 7.01 3.94
CA ARG A 259 -8.75 7.13 5.21
C ARG A 259 -7.94 6.46 6.33
N ILE A 260 -7.71 7.21 7.40
CA ILE A 260 -6.91 6.76 8.54
C ILE A 260 -7.71 6.79 9.84
N GLY A 261 -7.39 5.87 10.73
CA GLY A 261 -7.91 5.81 12.10
C GLY A 261 -6.76 5.75 13.10
N LEU A 262 -6.95 6.37 14.27
CA LEU A 262 -6.01 6.24 15.38
C LEU A 262 -6.70 5.62 16.58
N ASP A 263 -6.01 4.69 17.23
CA ASP A 263 -6.53 4.04 18.42
C ASP A 263 -6.41 4.99 19.63
N VAL A 264 -7.50 5.14 20.38
CA VAL A 264 -7.57 5.99 21.58
C VAL A 264 -6.92 5.30 22.79
N ASN A 265 -6.89 3.97 22.82
CA ASN A 265 -6.33 3.15 23.88
C ASN A 265 -4.87 2.76 23.62
N VAL A 266 -4.47 2.69 22.35
CA VAL A 266 -3.10 2.32 21.94
C VAL A 266 -2.46 3.46 21.15
N GLN A 267 -1.66 4.28 21.83
CA GLN A 267 -1.03 5.47 21.23
C GLN A 267 -0.15 5.18 20.01
N THR A 268 0.43 3.98 19.94
CA THR A 268 1.26 3.54 18.80
C THR A 268 0.48 2.79 17.73
N ALA A 269 -0.85 2.74 17.77
CA ALA A 269 -1.65 2.05 16.77
C ALA A 269 -2.34 3.04 15.80
N MET A 270 -2.27 2.69 14.52
CA MET A 270 -2.91 3.38 13.41
C MET A 270 -3.56 2.35 12.50
N THR A 271 -4.73 2.67 11.98
CA THR A 271 -5.43 1.88 10.98
C THR A 271 -5.52 2.65 9.68
N VAL A 272 -5.41 1.94 8.56
CA VAL A 272 -5.62 2.50 7.22
C VAL A 272 -6.72 1.69 6.53
N TYR A 273 -7.83 2.35 6.24
CA TYR A 273 -8.88 1.77 5.42
C TYR A 273 -8.43 1.82 3.97
N ARG A 274 -8.59 0.71 3.24
CA ARG A 274 -8.34 0.71 1.80
C ARG A 274 -9.52 0.11 1.04
N PRO A 275 -9.95 0.78 -0.05
CA PRO A 275 -10.96 0.25 -0.95
C PRO A 275 -10.46 -1.03 -1.66
N PRO A 276 -11.34 -1.71 -2.43
CA PRO A 276 -10.94 -2.84 -3.25
C PRO A 276 -9.77 -2.48 -4.18
N GLN A 277 -8.73 -3.31 -4.20
CA GLN A 277 -7.51 -3.05 -4.95
C GLN A 277 -6.94 -4.34 -5.57
N ASN A 278 -6.33 -4.21 -6.75
CA ASN A 278 -5.74 -5.33 -7.50
C ASN A 278 -4.20 -5.29 -7.51
N ASP A 279 -3.61 -4.34 -6.79
CA ASP A 279 -2.18 -4.03 -6.77
C ASP A 279 -1.53 -4.28 -5.39
N LEU A 280 -2.24 -4.99 -4.51
CA LEU A 280 -1.70 -5.60 -3.30
C LEU A 280 -0.83 -6.80 -3.67
N ALA A 281 0.45 -6.78 -3.29
CA ALA A 281 1.33 -7.93 -3.47
C ALA A 281 1.71 -8.52 -2.11
N ILE A 282 1.75 -9.86 -2.04
CA ILE A 282 2.21 -10.60 -0.88
C ILE A 282 3.23 -11.62 -1.35
N ALA A 283 4.33 -11.78 -0.61
CA ALA A 283 5.33 -12.81 -0.87
C ALA A 283 5.61 -13.61 0.40
N VAL A 284 5.87 -14.91 0.26
CA VAL A 284 6.13 -15.80 1.38
C VAL A 284 7.26 -16.78 1.07
N ALA A 285 8.12 -17.00 2.06
CA ALA A 285 9.16 -18.00 2.02
C ALA A 285 8.56 -19.38 2.34
N GLU A 286 8.54 -20.27 1.34
CA GLU A 286 7.86 -21.57 1.41
C GLU A 286 8.26 -22.39 2.64
N ASN A 287 9.54 -22.38 2.99
CA ASN A 287 10.10 -23.19 4.06
C ASN A 287 9.88 -22.59 5.46
N LEU A 288 9.32 -21.39 5.56
CA LEU A 288 9.09 -20.68 6.83
C LEU A 288 7.61 -20.53 7.18
N VAL A 289 6.72 -21.07 6.36
CA VAL A 289 5.27 -20.96 6.53
C VAL A 289 4.58 -22.33 6.50
N PRO A 290 3.40 -22.48 7.14
CA PRO A 290 2.55 -23.66 6.96
C PRO A 290 2.14 -23.84 5.50
N LYS A 291 1.86 -25.09 5.10
CA LYS A 291 1.53 -25.42 3.71
C LYS A 291 0.22 -24.79 3.23
N GLU A 292 -0.67 -24.50 4.16
CA GLU A 292 -2.01 -23.95 3.92
C GLU A 292 -1.98 -22.43 3.73
N LEU A 293 -0.96 -21.75 4.27
CA LEU A 293 -0.90 -20.30 4.30
C LEU A 293 -0.90 -19.65 2.89
N PRO A 294 -0.16 -20.15 1.87
CA PRO A 294 -0.23 -19.59 0.53
C PRO A 294 -1.66 -19.57 -0.05
N ASP A 295 -2.47 -20.60 0.19
CA ASP A 295 -3.85 -20.68 -0.29
C ASP A 295 -4.76 -19.70 0.47
N GLU A 296 -4.56 -19.56 1.78
CA GLU A 296 -5.24 -18.54 2.58
C GLU A 296 -4.92 -17.11 2.10
N LEU A 297 -3.66 -16.86 1.74
CA LEU A 297 -3.22 -15.57 1.21
C LEU A 297 -3.74 -15.31 -0.21
N ALA A 298 -3.85 -16.34 -1.06
CA ALA A 298 -4.53 -16.22 -2.35
C ALA A 298 -6.01 -15.84 -2.17
N SER A 299 -6.69 -16.45 -1.21
CA SER A 299 -8.07 -16.09 -0.83
C SER A 299 -8.19 -14.65 -0.31
N LEU A 300 -7.20 -14.20 0.48
CA LEU A 300 -7.10 -12.81 0.92
C LEU A 300 -6.94 -11.85 -0.26
N LEU A 301 -6.03 -12.13 -1.19
CA LEU A 301 -5.80 -11.29 -2.37
C LEU A 301 -7.05 -11.21 -3.27
N LYS A 302 -7.77 -12.32 -3.46
CA LYS A 302 -9.06 -12.35 -4.14
C LYS A 302 -10.15 -11.57 -3.40
N THR A 303 -10.10 -11.55 -2.07
CA THR A 303 -11.01 -10.71 -1.28
C THR A 303 -10.64 -9.23 -1.46
N ALA A 304 -9.36 -8.90 -1.40
CA ALA A 304 -8.86 -7.54 -1.55
C ALA A 304 -9.25 -6.91 -2.90
N SER A 305 -9.40 -7.71 -3.96
CA SER A 305 -9.83 -7.21 -5.27
C SER A 305 -11.31 -6.83 -5.36
N SER A 306 -12.14 -7.22 -4.38
CA SER A 306 -13.61 -7.03 -4.44
C SER A 306 -14.22 -6.39 -3.18
N LYS A 307 -13.53 -6.44 -2.03
CA LYS A 307 -13.98 -5.88 -0.76
C LYS A 307 -12.93 -4.97 -0.17
N SER A 308 -13.40 -3.96 0.57
CA SER A 308 -12.53 -3.11 1.38
C SER A 308 -11.91 -3.87 2.53
N LEU A 309 -10.68 -3.50 2.87
CA LEU A 309 -9.89 -4.13 3.94
C LEU A 309 -9.25 -3.06 4.83
N VAL A 310 -8.91 -3.42 6.06
CA VAL A 310 -8.24 -2.53 7.02
C VAL A 310 -6.83 -3.02 7.30
N ARG A 311 -5.85 -2.14 7.20
CA ARG A 311 -4.46 -2.41 7.59
C ARG A 311 -4.30 -1.88 9.00
N ARG A 312 -3.86 -2.72 9.94
CA ARG A 312 -3.52 -2.27 11.29
C ARG A 312 -2.02 -2.28 11.47
N TYR A 313 -1.50 -1.12 11.87
CA TYR A 313 -0.09 -0.92 12.19
C TYR A 313 0.02 -0.64 13.69
N ASN A 314 0.88 -1.37 14.37
CA ASN A 314 1.29 -1.03 15.73
C ASN A 314 2.78 -0.75 15.73
N PHE A 315 3.16 0.50 15.94
CA PHE A 315 4.52 0.98 15.83
C PHE A 315 5.34 0.73 17.11
N ALA A 316 6.66 0.70 16.98
CA ALA A 316 7.55 0.62 18.13
C ALA A 316 7.42 1.87 19.04
N SER A 317 7.18 3.04 18.44
CA SER A 317 7.04 4.33 19.13
C SER A 317 6.04 5.25 18.43
N VAL A 318 5.63 6.32 19.11
CA VAL A 318 4.77 7.37 18.52
C VAL A 318 5.49 8.12 17.40
N GLN A 319 6.80 8.35 17.56
CA GLN A 319 7.61 8.97 16.51
C GLN A 319 7.60 8.14 15.22
N ALA A 320 7.72 6.82 15.33
CA ALA A 320 7.63 5.91 14.19
C ALA A 320 6.26 5.98 13.50
N LEU A 321 5.17 6.08 14.27
CA LEU A 321 3.82 6.31 13.75
C LEU A 321 3.75 7.64 12.98
N HIS A 322 4.27 8.74 13.53
CA HIS A 322 4.25 10.04 12.88
C HIS A 322 5.08 10.07 11.59
N THR A 323 6.25 9.42 11.58
CA THR A 323 7.07 9.29 10.37
C THR A 323 6.32 8.53 9.28
N PHE A 324 5.65 7.42 9.63
CA PHE A 324 4.83 6.68 8.67
C PHE A 324 3.63 7.48 8.18
N GLN A 325 2.87 8.10 9.09
CA GLN A 325 1.71 8.94 8.75
C GLN A 325 2.10 10.06 7.78
N GLN A 326 3.21 10.75 8.04
CA GLN A 326 3.72 11.77 7.13
C GLN A 326 4.13 11.19 5.78
N ALA A 327 4.76 10.01 5.75
CA ALA A 327 5.20 9.39 4.51
C ALA A 327 4.04 8.99 3.58
N ILE A 328 2.90 8.55 4.13
CA ILE A 328 1.75 8.12 3.31
C ILE A 328 0.69 9.21 3.09
N THR A 329 0.64 10.25 3.93
CA THR A 329 -0.37 11.32 3.83
C THR A 329 0.21 12.68 3.44
N GLY A 330 1.51 12.88 3.61
CA GLY A 330 2.18 14.17 3.48
C GLY A 330 1.93 15.13 4.65
N PHE A 331 1.11 14.77 5.64
CA PHE A 331 0.83 15.60 6.81
C PHE A 331 1.83 15.34 7.94
N LYS A 332 2.49 16.41 8.39
CA LYS A 332 3.36 16.40 9.57
C LYS A 332 2.52 16.55 10.83
N VAL A 333 2.78 15.71 11.83
CA VAL A 333 2.14 15.84 13.16
C VAL A 333 2.86 16.90 13.99
N ARG A 334 2.13 17.91 14.45
CA ARG A 334 2.62 18.97 15.36
C ARG A 334 2.31 18.68 16.83
N PHE A 335 1.20 18.01 17.08
CA PHE A 335 0.75 17.60 18.40
C PHE A 335 0.04 16.24 18.29
N ASP A 336 0.29 15.34 19.23
CA ASP A 336 -0.45 14.09 19.42
C ASP A 336 -0.57 13.84 20.92
N GLY A 337 -1.78 13.90 21.44
CA GLY A 337 -2.02 13.83 22.88
C GLY A 337 -3.46 13.50 23.22
N TYR A 338 -3.75 13.51 24.52
CA TYR A 338 -5.06 13.16 25.04
C TYR A 338 -5.74 14.36 25.69
N SER A 339 -7.05 14.43 25.54
CA SER A 339 -7.90 15.32 26.33
C SER A 339 -8.76 14.52 27.30
N THR A 340 -9.10 15.15 28.41
CA THR A 340 -9.98 14.60 29.46
C THR A 340 -11.45 14.73 29.11
N SER A 341 -11.78 15.78 28.37
CA SER A 341 -13.12 16.06 27.89
C SER A 341 -13.04 16.91 26.64
N PHE A 342 -13.85 16.53 25.65
CA PHE A 342 -14.08 17.30 24.44
C PHE A 342 -15.56 17.68 24.38
N ALA A 343 -15.86 18.97 24.46
CA ALA A 343 -17.23 19.48 24.56
C ALA A 343 -17.60 20.41 23.40
N ILE A 344 -18.73 20.13 22.75
CA ILE A 344 -19.34 20.96 21.71
C ILE A 344 -20.57 21.64 22.30
N SER A 345 -20.59 22.98 22.30
CA SER A 345 -21.69 23.78 22.84
C SER A 345 -22.65 24.17 21.72
N ARG A 346 -23.57 23.26 21.35
CA ARG A 346 -24.48 23.49 20.22
C ARG A 346 -25.51 24.57 20.51
N ARG A 347 -25.58 25.59 19.65
CA ARG A 347 -26.67 26.59 19.65
C ARG A 347 -27.94 26.00 19.04
N ARG A 348 -29.06 26.07 19.76
CA ARG A 348 -30.38 25.79 19.17
C ARG A 348 -30.90 27.04 18.46
N MET A 349 -31.38 26.88 17.23
CA MET A 349 -31.85 28.00 16.40
C MET A 349 -33.05 28.78 16.98
N VAL A 350 -33.82 28.19 17.91
CA VAL A 350 -35.12 28.75 18.33
C VAL A 350 -35.20 29.04 19.84
N VAL A 351 -34.19 28.63 20.64
CA VAL A 351 -34.17 28.87 22.10
C VAL A 351 -32.72 29.10 22.55
N PRO A 352 -32.41 30.06 23.45
CA PRO A 352 -31.06 30.29 23.98
C PRO A 352 -30.58 29.19 24.95
N ILE A 353 -30.86 27.92 24.65
CA ILE A 353 -30.42 26.77 25.43
C ILE A 353 -29.33 26.07 24.63
N TYR A 354 -28.13 26.04 25.21
CA TYR A 354 -27.01 25.29 24.66
C TYR A 354 -27.19 23.80 24.98
N LYS A 355 -27.23 22.95 23.94
CA LYS A 355 -27.10 21.50 24.15
C LYS A 355 -25.62 21.17 24.15
N LYS A 356 -25.08 20.83 25.32
CA LYS A 356 -23.68 20.39 25.45
C LYS A 356 -23.57 18.94 25.00
N TRP A 357 -22.78 18.69 23.96
CA TRP A 357 -22.31 17.35 23.63
C TRP A 357 -20.92 17.20 24.21
N GLU A 358 -20.65 16.09 24.88
CA GLU A 358 -19.39 15.88 25.58
C GLU A 358 -18.93 14.44 25.35
N ALA A 359 -17.67 14.31 24.96
CA ALA A 359 -16.95 13.05 24.96
C ALA A 359 -15.95 13.07 26.12
N GLY A 360 -15.68 11.90 26.70
CA GLY A 360 -14.67 11.74 27.73
C GLY A 360 -13.26 11.78 27.13
N ARG A 361 -12.52 10.69 27.33
CA ARG A 361 -11.13 10.60 26.84
C ARG A 361 -11.09 10.68 25.32
N THR A 362 -10.37 11.64 24.77
CA THR A 362 -10.18 11.75 23.31
C THR A 362 -8.72 11.82 22.94
N ARG A 363 -8.35 11.20 21.83
CA ARG A 363 -7.03 11.39 21.21
C ARG A 363 -7.14 12.52 20.20
N LEU A 364 -6.21 13.47 20.29
CA LEU A 364 -6.17 14.66 19.46
C LEU A 364 -4.85 14.69 18.70
N GLN A 365 -4.92 15.03 17.41
CA GLN A 365 -3.76 15.43 16.64
C GLN A 365 -3.95 16.82 16.03
N ILE A 366 -2.89 17.63 16.09
CA ILE A 366 -2.75 18.79 15.20
C ILE A 366 -1.79 18.40 14.10
N ILE A 367 -2.24 18.47 12.86
CA ILE A 367 -1.46 18.10 11.69
C ILE A 367 -1.31 19.29 10.76
N GLU A 368 -0.23 19.29 9.98
CA GLU A 368 0.08 20.35 9.03
C GLU A 368 0.56 19.77 7.71
N GLN A 369 0.05 20.32 6.62
CA GLN A 369 0.61 20.19 5.28
C GLN A 369 0.60 21.57 4.62
N GLU A 370 1.78 22.04 4.22
CA GLU A 370 1.99 23.40 3.69
C GLU A 370 1.39 24.50 4.59
N LYS A 371 0.27 25.11 4.18
CA LYS A 371 -0.45 26.15 4.95
C LYS A 371 -1.71 25.63 5.64
N ILE A 372 -2.06 24.36 5.42
CA ILE A 372 -3.27 23.74 5.95
C ILE A 372 -2.92 23.12 7.29
N VAL A 373 -3.51 23.64 8.36
CA VAL A 373 -3.45 23.04 9.71
C VAL A 373 -4.82 22.45 10.04
N GLN A 374 -4.87 21.22 10.51
CA GLN A 374 -6.12 20.55 10.89
C GLN A 374 -6.07 20.04 12.32
N LEU A 375 -7.23 20.07 12.98
CA LEU A 375 -7.47 19.30 14.20
C LEU A 375 -8.15 17.99 13.80
N VAL A 376 -7.57 16.87 14.26
CA VAL A 376 -8.12 15.53 14.11
C VAL A 376 -8.44 14.98 15.49
N VAL A 377 -9.64 14.42 15.64
CA VAL A 377 -10.16 13.96 16.93
C VAL A 377 -10.68 12.54 16.80
N PHE A 378 -10.26 11.66 17.71
CA PHE A 378 -10.78 10.31 17.86
C PHE A 378 -11.36 10.15 19.28
N PHE A 379 -12.60 9.65 19.35
CA PHE A 379 -13.39 9.57 20.57
C PHE A 379 -13.41 8.16 21.14
N SER A 380 -13.21 7.98 22.46
CA SER A 380 -13.45 6.67 23.10
C SER A 380 -14.94 6.36 23.25
N ASP A 381 -15.72 7.37 23.64
CA ASP A 381 -17.04 7.20 24.25
C ASP A 381 -17.99 8.34 23.84
N PHE A 382 -18.03 8.66 22.55
CA PHE A 382 -18.95 9.67 22.03
C PHE A 382 -20.16 9.04 21.34
N SER A 383 -21.36 9.44 21.74
CA SER A 383 -22.62 8.90 21.21
C SER A 383 -22.94 9.38 19.79
N HIS A 384 -22.24 10.40 19.29
CA HIS A 384 -22.55 11.06 18.02
C HIS A 384 -21.57 10.72 16.89
N GLY A 385 -20.51 9.93 17.16
CA GLY A 385 -19.59 9.41 16.16
C GLY A 385 -18.23 9.03 16.76
N LYS A 386 -17.33 8.46 15.96
CA LYS A 386 -16.03 7.94 16.46
C LYS A 386 -14.85 8.85 16.18
N CYS A 387 -14.92 9.68 15.15
CA CYS A 387 -13.89 10.66 14.84
C CYS A 387 -14.42 11.85 14.06
N MET A 388 -13.61 12.90 13.98
CA MET A 388 -13.83 14.07 13.12
C MET A 388 -12.51 14.77 12.81
N ASN A 389 -12.46 15.50 11.71
CA ASN A 389 -11.38 16.44 11.42
C ASN A 389 -11.91 17.72 10.77
N PHE A 390 -11.21 18.82 11.02
CA PHE A 390 -11.52 20.11 10.39
C PHE A 390 -10.30 21.04 10.39
N VAL A 391 -10.32 22.00 9.47
CA VAL A 391 -9.23 22.96 9.27
C VAL A 391 -9.28 24.05 10.34
N LEU A 392 -8.12 24.36 10.91
CA LEU A 392 -7.89 25.50 11.78
C LEU A 392 -7.20 26.62 10.99
N LYS A 393 -7.65 27.86 11.17
CA LYS A 393 -7.10 29.05 10.52
C LYS A 393 -6.42 29.96 11.54
N SER A 394 -5.43 30.73 11.09
CA SER A 394 -4.77 31.73 11.92
C SER A 394 -5.70 32.86 12.37
N THR A 395 -6.81 33.05 11.65
CA THR A 395 -7.87 34.03 11.97
C THR A 395 -8.90 33.53 12.98
N ASP A 396 -8.86 32.25 13.36
CA ASP A 396 -9.80 31.69 14.32
C ASP A 396 -9.54 32.24 15.73
N ASN A 397 -10.59 32.33 16.55
CA ASN A 397 -10.49 32.85 17.90
C ASN A 397 -10.31 31.70 18.90
N PHE A 398 -9.16 31.68 19.55
CA PHE A 398 -8.82 30.71 20.59
C PHE A 398 -8.77 31.40 21.95
N GLU A 399 -9.45 30.83 22.95
CA GLU A 399 -9.41 31.30 24.33
C GLU A 399 -8.80 30.21 25.22
N SER A 400 -7.81 30.57 26.02
CA SER A 400 -7.29 29.67 27.06
C SER A 400 -8.05 29.90 28.35
N SER A 401 -8.32 28.88 29.14
CA SER A 401 -8.77 29.06 30.52
C SER A 401 -8.05 28.10 31.45
N SER A 402 -7.69 28.62 32.62
CA SER A 402 -7.05 27.83 33.68
C SER A 402 -7.85 28.03 34.96
N ARG A 403 -8.38 26.94 35.49
CA ARG A 403 -8.93 26.86 36.85
C ARG A 403 -8.11 25.82 37.62
N PRO A 404 -8.05 25.88 38.95
CA PRO A 404 -7.33 24.88 39.74
C PRO A 404 -7.75 23.46 39.32
N GLY A 405 -6.80 22.67 38.80
CA GLY A 405 -7.01 21.29 38.35
C GLY A 405 -7.77 21.12 37.02
N LYS A 406 -8.06 22.19 36.26
CA LYS A 406 -8.68 22.10 34.92
C LYS A 406 -8.07 23.13 33.97
N TYR A 407 -7.40 22.63 32.94
CA TYR A 407 -6.78 23.44 31.89
C TYR A 407 -7.57 23.26 30.61
N ALA A 408 -7.98 24.35 29.96
CA ALA A 408 -8.80 24.23 28.76
C ALA A 408 -8.42 25.23 27.67
N ILE A 409 -8.69 24.82 26.43
CA ILE A 409 -8.67 25.69 25.26
C ILE A 409 -10.05 25.63 24.62
N LYS A 410 -10.62 26.81 24.37
CA LYS A 410 -11.89 27.00 23.70
C LYS A 410 -11.64 27.55 22.30
N LEU A 411 -12.16 26.84 21.30
CA LEU A 411 -12.26 27.28 19.92
C LEU A 411 -13.63 27.96 19.79
N VAL A 412 -13.62 29.28 19.62
CA VAL A 412 -14.85 30.07 19.52
C VAL A 412 -15.37 30.03 18.09
N ASP A 413 -16.66 29.72 17.92
CA ASP A 413 -17.31 29.61 16.61
C ASP A 413 -16.56 28.67 15.64
N ALA A 414 -16.20 27.48 16.13
CA ALA A 414 -15.46 26.50 15.35
C ALA A 414 -16.32 25.99 14.18
N LYS A 415 -15.69 25.88 13.00
CA LYS A 415 -16.35 25.43 11.76
C LYS A 415 -15.97 23.99 11.46
N PHE A 416 -16.94 23.09 11.54
CA PHE A 416 -16.69 21.65 11.39
C PHE A 416 -17.91 20.93 10.80
N ALA A 417 -17.68 19.69 10.35
CA ALA A 417 -18.74 18.73 10.03
C ALA A 417 -19.00 17.84 11.26
N LEU A 418 -20.27 17.47 11.48
CA LEU A 418 -20.61 16.56 12.57
C LEU A 418 -19.93 15.19 12.34
N PRO A 419 -19.47 14.51 13.41
CA PRO A 419 -18.98 13.15 13.30
C PRO A 419 -20.01 12.24 12.61
N ARG A 420 -19.50 11.29 11.82
CA ARG A 420 -20.33 10.28 11.16
C ARG A 420 -20.95 9.35 12.19
N GLY A 421 -22.23 9.03 11.99
CA GLY A 421 -22.96 8.10 12.85
C GLY A 421 -22.43 6.67 12.71
N ASN A 422 -22.73 5.84 13.71
CA ASN A 422 -22.25 4.45 13.78
C ASN A 422 -22.72 3.58 12.61
N ASP A 423 -23.72 4.00 11.82
CA ASP A 423 -24.23 3.26 10.66
C ASP A 423 -23.35 3.40 9.42
N ASP A 424 -22.51 4.45 9.35
CA ASP A 424 -21.56 4.68 8.26
C ASP A 424 -20.40 3.66 8.31
N GLU A 425 -19.99 3.14 7.16
CA GLU A 425 -18.83 2.23 7.03
C GLU A 425 -17.51 2.94 7.38
N PHE A 426 -17.45 4.25 7.19
CA PHE A 426 -16.29 5.10 7.43
C PHE A 426 -16.31 5.77 8.80
N ALA A 427 -17.22 5.40 9.69
CA ALA A 427 -17.43 6.09 10.97
C ALA A 427 -16.16 6.21 11.84
N GLU A 428 -15.23 5.25 11.71
CA GLU A 428 -13.97 5.16 12.47
C GLU A 428 -12.77 5.82 11.79
N PHE A 429 -12.95 6.41 10.60
CA PHE A 429 -11.85 6.93 9.81
C PHE A 429 -12.07 8.38 9.38
N VAL A 430 -10.97 9.11 9.25
CA VAL A 430 -10.94 10.48 8.69
C VAL A 430 -10.17 10.49 7.38
N CYS A 431 -10.56 11.39 6.49
CA CYS A 431 -9.83 11.74 5.28
C CYS A 431 -9.14 13.10 5.50
N LEU A 432 -7.83 13.16 5.32
CA LEU A 432 -7.03 14.35 5.65
C LEU A 432 -6.91 15.33 4.47
N ASP A 433 -6.89 14.81 3.25
CA ASP A 433 -6.72 15.60 2.02
C ASP A 433 -8.02 16.28 1.57
N MET A 434 -9.18 15.70 1.86
CA MET A 434 -10.50 16.28 1.59
C MET A 434 -11.37 16.27 2.86
N PRO A 435 -11.14 17.20 3.80
CA PRO A 435 -12.02 17.36 4.96
C PRO A 435 -13.46 17.64 4.53
N GLU A 436 -14.42 17.18 5.32
CA GLU A 436 -15.82 17.42 5.05
C GLU A 436 -16.17 18.91 5.14
N TYR A 437 -17.11 19.34 4.30
CA TYR A 437 -17.56 20.72 4.28
C TYR A 437 -18.21 21.09 5.63
N PRO A 438 -17.79 22.19 6.28
CA PRO A 438 -18.31 22.55 7.59
C PRO A 438 -19.75 23.04 7.49
N GLY A 439 -20.68 22.29 8.07
CA GLY A 439 -22.09 22.68 8.21
C GLY A 439 -22.43 23.29 9.58
N GLU A 440 -21.52 23.17 10.55
CA GLU A 440 -21.73 23.60 11.94
C GLU A 440 -20.84 24.77 12.34
N HIS A 441 -21.35 25.56 13.28
CA HIS A 441 -20.77 26.80 13.80
C HIS A 441 -21.00 26.88 15.31
N ASP A 442 -20.19 26.14 16.08
CA ASP A 442 -20.40 25.96 17.51
C ASP A 442 -19.09 26.10 18.29
N ASP A 443 -19.18 26.49 19.56
CA ASP A 443 -18.02 26.59 20.43
C ASP A 443 -17.55 25.18 20.84
N ILE A 444 -16.25 24.90 20.65
CA ILE A 444 -15.62 23.67 21.12
C ILE A 444 -14.72 23.99 22.30
N THR A 445 -14.85 23.25 23.40
CA THR A 445 -13.95 23.35 24.57
C THR A 445 -13.25 22.03 24.80
N ILE A 446 -11.92 22.07 24.86
CA ILE A 446 -11.04 20.92 25.06
C ILE A 446 -10.39 21.06 26.43
N TYR A 447 -10.53 20.05 27.28
CA TYR A 447 -9.98 20.02 28.64
C TYR A 447 -8.78 19.07 28.74
N PHE A 448 -7.76 19.47 29.49
CA PHE A 448 -6.53 18.73 29.73
C PHE A 448 -6.31 18.56 31.24
N ASP A 449 -5.72 17.42 31.62
CA ASP A 449 -5.32 17.14 33.01
C ASP A 449 -4.13 18.00 33.45
N SER A 450 -3.22 18.32 32.52
CA SER A 450 -2.00 19.07 32.82
C SER A 450 -1.91 20.39 32.05
N GLU A 451 -1.25 21.37 32.68
CA GLU A 451 -0.95 22.65 32.04
C GLU A 451 -0.02 22.47 30.83
N ASN A 452 0.89 21.49 30.92
CA ASN A 452 1.87 21.19 29.89
C ASN A 452 1.19 20.68 28.62
N ASP A 453 0.21 19.78 28.73
CA ASP A 453 -0.53 19.27 27.57
C ASP A 453 -1.32 20.39 26.89
N ARG A 454 -1.98 21.25 27.69
CA ARG A 454 -2.64 22.45 27.18
C ARG A 454 -1.63 23.35 26.45
N PHE A 455 -0.47 23.61 27.05
CA PHE A 455 0.57 24.47 26.46
C PHE A 455 1.12 23.89 25.14
N ASN A 456 1.36 22.59 25.08
CA ASN A 456 1.82 21.89 23.87
C ASN A 456 0.76 21.96 22.76
N PHE A 457 -0.52 21.73 23.09
CA PHE A 457 -1.62 21.91 22.14
C PHE A 457 -1.70 23.36 21.65
N GLN A 458 -1.63 24.33 22.58
CA GLN A 458 -1.65 25.76 22.28
C GLN A 458 -0.52 26.18 21.33
N SER A 459 0.65 25.57 21.47
CA SER A 459 1.82 25.88 20.64
C SER A 459 1.70 25.30 19.22
N ALA A 460 0.84 24.30 19.01
CA ALA A 460 0.66 23.64 17.72
C ALA A 460 -0.39 24.31 16.82
N ILE A 461 -1.35 25.03 17.39
CA ILE A 461 -2.43 25.71 16.65
C ILE A 461 -1.92 26.96 15.90
N PRO A 462 -2.53 27.34 14.75
CA PRO A 462 -1.98 28.35 13.84
C PRO A 462 -2.25 29.82 14.23
N GLY A 463 -2.86 30.10 15.38
CA GLY A 463 -3.31 31.43 15.79
C GLY A 463 -2.98 31.79 17.23
N SER A 464 -3.13 33.07 17.57
CA SER A 464 -2.87 33.56 18.93
C SER A 464 -3.98 33.15 19.89
N VAL A 465 -3.60 32.67 21.07
CA VAL A 465 -4.57 32.31 22.11
C VAL A 465 -4.71 33.45 23.11
N LYS A 466 -5.94 33.94 23.26
CA LYS A 466 -6.26 35.03 24.18
C LYS A 466 -6.54 34.44 25.56
N SER A 467 -6.17 35.16 26.61
CA SER A 467 -6.73 34.90 27.94
C SER A 467 -8.19 35.40 27.96
N PRO A 468 -9.11 34.77 28.72
CA PRO A 468 -10.49 35.21 28.76
C PRO A 468 -10.50 36.62 29.33
N LEU A 469 -11.22 37.54 28.68
CA LEU A 469 -11.44 38.86 29.26
C LEU A 469 -12.15 38.64 30.59
N ARG A 470 -11.47 38.93 31.71
CA ARG A 470 -12.14 39.07 33.00
C ARG A 470 -13.11 40.23 32.83
N ALA A 471 -14.41 39.92 32.68
CA ALA A 471 -15.44 40.93 32.88
C ALA A 471 -15.25 41.43 34.31
N SER A 472 -14.70 42.64 34.45
CA SER A 472 -14.74 43.36 35.71
C SER A 472 -16.22 43.52 36.05
N SER A 473 -16.65 42.81 37.08
CA SER A 473 -17.95 42.99 37.70
C SER A 473 -18.04 44.43 38.21
N PHE A 474 -18.48 45.36 37.36
CA PHE A 474 -19.04 46.62 37.80
C PHE A 474 -20.42 46.33 38.39
N LYS A 475 -20.42 45.86 39.64
CA LYS A 475 -21.54 46.11 40.53
C LYS A 475 -21.32 47.49 41.13
N ARG A 476 -22.16 48.44 40.74
CA ARG A 476 -22.55 49.58 41.59
C ARG A 476 -23.92 49.28 42.15
#